data_AF-A0A933NDC3-F1
#
_entry.id   AF-A0A933NDC3-F1
#
_cell.length_a   1.000
_cell.length_b   1.000
_cell.length_c   1.000
_cell.angle_alpha   90.00
_cell.angle_beta   90.00
_cell.angle_gamma   90.00
#
_symmetry.space_group_name_H-M   'P 1'
#
loop_
_entity.id
_entity.type
_entity.pdbx_description
1 polymer ?
#
loop_
_entity_poly.entity_id
_entity_poly.type
_entity_poly.pdbx_seq_one_letter_code
_entity_poly.pdbx_strand_id
1 'polypeptide(L)'
;MRAIFDRIGKELFSLALGASGEVRPNVEISPTDAQHADILYVPGPSTSRRLERLGLVGRMGRQPAMIELYSAAPGESEVRTCLRKQLTYDHGTKAKRPTPLWIIAAGSPVDMLRTGGLRRKPGWPLGVYESAAWLGLSLIVVPELPRRRSTLLLRLLGRGRVLQGAVSDLDGLPLEAIEHEVAAGAIGLITEVVLTNPARLALSSKEGKDLNMQAAKKYVDMMNRGVSEGMKKGFAAGLTKGVTEGRTQGRTEGRTEGRTEGLKEGRTEGRTEGRTEGLKEGLKEGLKEGLKEGLKEGLKEGLKEGLKKALVTALRARFGSVPRTVQAVIKATSDTDQLIAWLATAVSAEREDVMSTIQQSARSAQSAQSARSAQSARSATHGRPVSASR
;
A
#
# COMPACT_ATOMS: atom_id res chain seq x y z
N MET A 1 -21.26 3.52 12.29
CA MET A 1 -21.09 2.40 11.35
C MET A 1 -21.32 2.78 9.90
N ARG A 2 -22.41 3.50 9.54
CA ARG A 2 -22.67 3.91 8.14
C ARG A 2 -21.50 4.73 7.54
N ALA A 3 -20.99 5.72 8.27
CA ALA A 3 -19.89 6.58 7.80
C ALA A 3 -18.55 5.88 7.59
N ILE A 4 -18.25 4.79 8.33
CA ILE A 4 -16.95 4.11 8.19
C ILE A 4 -16.95 3.14 7.01
N PHE A 5 -18.05 2.40 6.85
CA PHE A 5 -18.24 1.51 5.71
C PHE A 5 -18.21 2.29 4.40
N ASP A 6 -18.90 3.41 4.39
CA ASP A 6 -18.94 4.36 3.28
C ASP A 6 -17.53 4.84 2.92
N ARG A 7 -16.75 5.29 3.91
CA ARG A 7 -15.35 5.72 3.72
C ARG A 7 -14.46 4.58 3.18
N ILE A 8 -14.59 3.37 3.72
CA ILE A 8 -13.85 2.19 3.28
C ILE A 8 -14.17 1.86 1.81
N GLY A 9 -15.44 1.86 1.43
CA GLY A 9 -15.85 1.58 0.06
C GLY A 9 -15.39 2.66 -0.92
N LYS A 10 -15.51 3.95 -0.56
CA LYS A 10 -15.04 5.08 -1.36
C LYS A 10 -13.53 5.02 -1.61
N GLU A 11 -12.75 4.70 -0.58
CA GLU A 11 -11.30 4.47 -0.73
C GLU A 11 -10.99 3.28 -1.63
N LEU A 12 -11.66 2.15 -1.41
CA LEU A 12 -11.44 0.93 -2.20
C LEU A 12 -11.67 1.19 -3.70
N PHE A 13 -12.77 1.86 -4.05
CA PHE A 13 -13.07 2.18 -5.45
C PHE A 13 -12.14 3.25 -6.02
N SER A 14 -11.74 4.24 -5.23
CA SER A 14 -10.74 5.25 -5.62
C SER A 14 -9.41 4.60 -5.98
N LEU A 15 -8.92 3.67 -5.16
CA LEU A 15 -7.67 2.94 -5.40
C LEU A 15 -7.77 1.92 -6.54
N ALA A 16 -8.91 1.22 -6.63
CA ALA A 16 -9.14 0.24 -7.69
C ALA A 16 -9.23 0.91 -9.06
N LEU A 17 -10.11 1.88 -9.20
CA LEU A 17 -10.54 2.42 -10.48
C LEU A 17 -9.86 3.75 -10.85
N GLY A 18 -9.24 4.47 -9.91
CA GLY A 18 -8.66 5.81 -10.17
C GLY A 18 -7.48 5.82 -11.14
N ALA A 19 -6.77 4.69 -11.29
CA ALA A 19 -5.75 4.54 -12.35
C ALA A 19 -6.36 4.12 -13.71
N SER A 20 -7.65 3.80 -13.74
CA SER A 20 -8.41 3.35 -14.91
C SER A 20 -9.48 4.37 -15.33
N GLY A 21 -9.52 5.55 -14.73
CA GLY A 21 -10.55 6.56 -15.00
C GLY A 21 -10.71 7.52 -13.85
N GLU A 22 -11.70 8.38 -13.95
CA GLU A 22 -12.01 9.37 -12.93
C GLU A 22 -13.00 8.78 -11.92
N VAL A 23 -12.62 8.76 -10.66
CA VAL A 23 -13.48 8.38 -9.53
C VAL A 23 -13.81 9.64 -8.76
N ARG A 24 -15.10 10.02 -8.74
CA ARG A 24 -15.60 11.20 -8.04
C ARG A 24 -16.43 10.74 -6.84
N PRO A 25 -15.92 10.83 -5.61
CA PRO A 25 -16.71 10.53 -4.41
C PRO A 25 -17.65 11.70 -4.07
N ASN A 26 -18.79 11.40 -3.44
CA ASN A 26 -19.77 12.39 -2.96
C ASN A 26 -20.19 13.41 -4.04
N VAL A 27 -20.56 12.93 -5.23
CA VAL A 27 -20.99 13.83 -6.31
C VAL A 27 -22.36 14.39 -5.98
N GLU A 28 -22.48 15.70 -5.95
CA GLU A 28 -23.78 16.37 -5.84
C GLU A 28 -24.61 16.11 -7.10
N ILE A 29 -25.81 15.57 -6.91
CA ILE A 29 -26.75 15.20 -7.96
C ILE A 29 -27.89 16.22 -8.06
N SER A 30 -28.34 16.73 -6.92
CA SER A 30 -29.36 17.76 -6.84
C SER A 30 -28.99 18.76 -5.74
N PRO A 31 -28.66 20.02 -6.10
CA PRO A 31 -28.39 21.07 -5.13
C PRO A 31 -29.59 21.38 -4.24
N THR A 32 -30.81 21.28 -4.79
CA THR A 32 -32.05 21.64 -4.09
C THR A 32 -32.39 20.63 -2.98
N ASP A 33 -32.03 19.36 -3.18
CA ASP A 33 -32.35 18.27 -2.25
C ASP A 33 -31.12 17.79 -1.45
N ALA A 34 -29.98 18.46 -1.62
CA ALA A 34 -28.66 18.06 -1.09
C ALA A 34 -28.35 16.56 -1.32
N GLN A 35 -28.76 16.02 -2.47
CA GLN A 35 -28.59 14.61 -2.79
C GLN A 35 -27.20 14.38 -3.37
N HIS A 36 -26.50 13.40 -2.80
CA HIS A 36 -25.16 13.01 -3.24
C HIS A 36 -25.15 11.56 -3.68
N ALA A 37 -24.50 11.28 -4.80
CA ALA A 37 -24.10 9.92 -5.16
C ALA A 37 -22.82 9.56 -4.41
N ASP A 38 -22.73 8.32 -3.92
CA ASP A 38 -21.53 7.91 -3.17
C ASP A 38 -20.29 7.97 -4.06
N ILE A 39 -20.39 7.40 -5.26
CA ILE A 39 -19.30 7.43 -6.23
C ILE A 39 -19.88 7.54 -7.64
N LEU A 40 -19.34 8.47 -8.43
CA LEU A 40 -19.49 8.48 -9.87
C LEU A 40 -18.14 8.14 -10.49
N TYR A 41 -18.12 7.11 -11.34
CA TYR A 41 -16.93 6.67 -12.06
C TYR A 41 -17.09 6.88 -13.56
N VAL A 42 -16.05 7.42 -14.19
CA VAL A 42 -15.97 7.59 -15.65
C VAL A 42 -14.67 6.94 -16.15
N PRO A 43 -14.73 5.87 -16.97
CA PRO A 43 -13.53 5.18 -17.45
C PRO A 43 -12.72 6.05 -18.41
N GLY A 44 -11.39 5.94 -18.31
CA GLY A 44 -10.45 6.59 -19.24
C GLY A 44 -10.25 5.84 -20.56
N PRO A 45 -9.54 6.43 -21.55
CA PRO A 45 -9.46 5.90 -22.93
C PRO A 45 -8.70 4.57 -23.10
N SER A 46 -7.81 4.19 -22.17
CA SER A 46 -6.85 3.09 -22.35
C SER A 46 -6.68 2.21 -21.10
N THR A 47 -7.74 1.52 -20.67
CA THR A 47 -7.87 1.02 -19.29
C THR A 47 -8.06 -0.49 -19.17
N SER A 48 -8.18 -1.21 -20.29
CA SER A 48 -8.59 -2.62 -20.35
C SER A 48 -7.70 -3.58 -19.54
N ARG A 49 -6.38 -3.46 -19.62
CA ARG A 49 -5.45 -4.42 -18.99
C ARG A 49 -5.43 -4.34 -17.46
N ARG A 50 -5.63 -3.15 -16.87
CA ARG A 50 -5.70 -3.01 -15.40
C ARG A 50 -7.05 -3.52 -14.89
N LEU A 51 -8.15 -3.15 -15.56
CA LEU A 51 -9.50 -3.60 -15.19
C LEU A 51 -9.62 -5.13 -15.21
N GLU A 52 -8.96 -5.83 -16.14
CA GLU A 52 -8.92 -7.31 -16.16
C GLU A 52 -8.34 -7.92 -14.88
N ARG A 53 -7.36 -7.27 -14.26
CA ARG A 53 -6.71 -7.74 -13.03
C ARG A 53 -7.51 -7.44 -11.76
N LEU A 54 -8.52 -6.56 -11.85
CA LEU A 54 -9.35 -6.14 -10.71
C LEU A 54 -10.61 -7.00 -10.53
N GLY A 55 -10.74 -8.08 -11.30
CA GLY A 55 -11.85 -9.02 -11.18
C GLY A 55 -13.20 -8.33 -11.35
N LEU A 56 -14.10 -8.55 -10.39
CA LEU A 56 -15.47 -8.06 -10.43
C LEU A 56 -15.54 -6.52 -10.39
N VAL A 57 -14.69 -5.86 -9.60
CA VAL A 57 -14.59 -4.38 -9.55
C VAL A 57 -14.19 -3.84 -10.93
N GLY A 58 -13.20 -4.47 -11.57
CA GLY A 58 -12.77 -4.06 -12.90
C GLY A 58 -13.82 -4.30 -13.98
N ARG A 59 -14.64 -5.36 -13.84
CA ARG A 59 -15.77 -5.61 -14.75
C ARG A 59 -16.86 -4.55 -14.63
N MET A 60 -17.12 -4.04 -13.43
CA MET A 60 -18.03 -2.91 -13.20
C MET A 60 -17.49 -1.63 -13.83
N GLY A 61 -16.18 -1.39 -13.71
CA GLY A 61 -15.49 -0.21 -14.24
C GLY A 61 -15.25 -0.20 -15.76
N ARG A 62 -15.97 -1.00 -16.55
CA ARG A 62 -15.84 -0.97 -18.03
C ARG A 62 -16.66 0.13 -18.69
N GLN A 63 -17.60 0.72 -17.95
CA GLN A 63 -18.51 1.77 -18.40
C GLN A 63 -18.60 2.84 -17.31
N PRO A 64 -19.06 4.06 -17.66
CA PRO A 64 -19.48 5.01 -16.63
C PRO A 64 -20.46 4.35 -15.67
N ALA A 65 -20.32 4.62 -14.39
CA ALA A 65 -21.09 3.95 -13.35
C ALA A 65 -21.32 4.87 -12.17
N MET A 66 -22.56 4.92 -11.70
CA MET A 66 -22.88 5.44 -10.38
C MET A 66 -22.91 4.27 -9.39
N ILE A 67 -22.22 4.38 -8.26
CA ILE A 67 -22.08 3.31 -7.27
C ILE A 67 -22.58 3.84 -5.93
N GLU A 68 -23.44 3.06 -5.26
CA GLU A 68 -24.05 3.35 -3.96
C GLU A 68 -23.72 2.22 -2.96
N LEU A 69 -23.30 2.59 -1.76
CA LEU A 69 -22.72 1.67 -0.78
C LEU A 69 -23.61 1.52 0.46
N TYR A 70 -23.97 0.28 0.78
CA TYR A 70 -24.80 -0.02 1.96
C TYR A 70 -24.13 -1.02 2.89
N SER A 71 -23.91 -0.60 4.14
CA SER A 71 -23.40 -1.47 5.22
C SER A 71 -24.41 -2.51 5.71
N ALA A 72 -25.67 -2.38 5.30
CA ALA A 72 -26.77 -3.28 5.62
C ALA A 72 -27.53 -3.64 4.32
N ALA A 73 -28.57 -4.46 4.45
CA ALA A 73 -29.45 -4.77 3.34
C ALA A 73 -30.33 -3.55 3.01
N PRO A 74 -30.30 -3.00 1.78
CA PRO A 74 -31.16 -1.88 1.42
C PRO A 74 -32.61 -2.33 1.27
N GLY A 75 -33.55 -1.56 1.82
CA GLY A 75 -34.98 -1.73 1.58
C GLY A 75 -35.46 -1.06 0.29
N GLU A 76 -36.75 -1.20 -0.03
CA GLU A 76 -37.33 -0.61 -1.25
C GLU A 76 -37.14 0.91 -1.32
N SER A 77 -37.40 1.63 -0.22
CA SER A 77 -37.25 3.09 -0.17
C SER A 77 -35.81 3.55 -0.46
N GLU A 78 -34.82 2.80 0.01
CA GLU A 78 -33.41 3.09 -0.23
C GLU A 78 -33.03 2.84 -1.69
N VAL A 79 -33.48 1.73 -2.28
CA VAL A 79 -33.27 1.44 -3.70
C VAL A 79 -33.96 2.49 -4.59
N ARG A 80 -35.19 2.90 -4.26
CA ARG A 80 -35.90 3.99 -4.96
C ARG A 80 -35.17 5.31 -4.86
N THR A 81 -34.52 5.57 -3.73
CA THR A 81 -33.67 6.77 -3.56
C THR A 81 -32.46 6.72 -4.49
N CYS A 82 -31.78 5.58 -4.62
CA CYS A 82 -30.68 5.42 -5.59
C CYS A 82 -31.15 5.62 -7.04
N LEU A 83 -32.31 5.05 -7.41
CA LEU A 83 -32.92 5.23 -8.73
C LEU A 83 -33.26 6.70 -9.00
N ARG A 84 -33.81 7.42 -8.01
CA ARG A 84 -34.09 8.85 -8.14
C ARG A 84 -32.81 9.63 -8.45
N LYS A 85 -31.72 9.38 -7.71
CA LYS A 85 -30.41 10.02 -7.98
C LYS A 85 -29.94 9.75 -9.41
N GLN A 86 -30.05 8.51 -9.87
CA GLN A 86 -29.67 8.11 -11.24
C GLN A 86 -30.47 8.88 -12.28
N LEU A 87 -31.80 8.90 -12.16
CA LEU A 87 -32.68 9.57 -13.10
C LEU A 87 -32.45 11.09 -13.12
N THR A 88 -32.23 11.70 -11.96
CA THR A 88 -31.88 13.13 -11.87
C THR A 88 -30.55 13.42 -12.58
N TYR A 89 -29.52 12.58 -12.36
CA TYR A 89 -28.23 12.71 -13.03
C TYR A 89 -28.34 12.52 -14.55
N ASP A 90 -29.06 11.49 -14.99
CA ASP A 90 -29.27 11.20 -16.42
C ASP A 90 -30.04 12.32 -17.11
N HIS A 91 -31.02 12.92 -16.43
CA HIS A 91 -31.74 14.09 -16.92
C HIS A 91 -30.83 15.30 -17.06
N GLY A 92 -30.06 15.64 -16.02
CA GLY A 92 -29.14 16.77 -16.02
C GLY A 92 -28.03 16.66 -17.07
N THR A 93 -27.55 15.45 -17.33
CA THR A 93 -26.52 15.16 -18.34
C THR A 93 -27.06 14.87 -19.74
N LYS A 94 -28.40 14.83 -19.90
CA LYS A 94 -29.08 14.46 -21.15
C LYS A 94 -28.62 13.09 -21.68
N ALA A 95 -28.47 12.12 -20.78
CA ALA A 95 -28.02 10.78 -21.11
C ALA A 95 -29.03 10.07 -22.03
N LYS A 96 -28.55 9.47 -23.13
CA LYS A 96 -29.39 8.71 -24.08
C LYS A 96 -29.73 7.30 -23.61
N ARG A 97 -28.98 6.80 -22.62
CA ARG A 97 -29.13 5.48 -22.00
C ARG A 97 -28.96 5.66 -20.49
N PRO A 98 -29.61 4.82 -19.66
CA PRO A 98 -29.46 4.94 -18.22
C PRO A 98 -28.00 4.76 -17.83
N THR A 99 -27.46 5.67 -17.01
CA THR A 99 -26.11 5.50 -16.45
C THR A 99 -26.12 4.27 -15.55
N PRO A 100 -25.29 3.23 -15.79
CA PRO A 100 -25.28 2.04 -14.95
C PRO A 100 -25.20 2.36 -13.45
N LEU A 101 -26.22 1.94 -12.70
CA LEU A 101 -26.29 2.10 -11.25
C LEU A 101 -25.91 0.78 -10.56
N TRP A 102 -24.91 0.81 -9.71
CA TRP A 102 -24.46 -0.32 -8.90
C TRP A 102 -24.74 -0.07 -7.43
N ILE A 103 -25.68 -0.81 -6.85
CA ILE A 103 -25.88 -0.84 -5.41
C ILE A 103 -25.07 -1.99 -4.83
N ILE A 104 -24.23 -1.74 -3.82
CA ILE A 104 -23.40 -2.76 -3.17
C ILE A 104 -23.84 -2.88 -1.71
N ALA A 105 -24.39 -4.04 -1.36
CA ALA A 105 -24.96 -4.31 -0.06
C ALA A 105 -24.12 -5.35 0.72
N ALA A 106 -23.66 -4.98 1.92
CA ALA A 106 -23.01 -5.88 2.86
C ALA A 106 -24.02 -6.78 3.63
N GLY A 107 -25.32 -6.49 3.53
CA GLY A 107 -26.42 -7.33 4.00
C GLY A 107 -27.19 -7.97 2.84
N SER A 108 -28.00 -8.99 3.14
CA SER A 108 -28.88 -9.65 2.16
C SER A 108 -30.26 -8.99 2.13
N PRO A 109 -30.68 -8.34 1.02
CA PRO A 109 -31.98 -7.71 0.90
C PRO A 109 -33.02 -8.70 0.36
N VAL A 110 -33.38 -9.69 1.18
CA VAL A 110 -34.25 -10.82 0.82
C VAL A 110 -35.57 -10.36 0.18
N ASP A 111 -36.21 -9.35 0.74
CA ASP A 111 -37.48 -8.84 0.20
C ASP A 111 -37.29 -8.19 -1.17
N MET A 112 -36.22 -7.40 -1.37
CA MET A 112 -35.91 -6.83 -2.69
C MET A 112 -35.61 -7.90 -3.74
N LEU A 113 -34.95 -9.00 -3.36
CA LEU A 113 -34.71 -10.11 -4.27
C LEU A 113 -35.98 -10.89 -4.61
N ARG A 114 -36.94 -10.97 -3.69
CA ARG A 114 -38.20 -11.68 -3.89
C ARG A 114 -39.25 -10.86 -4.64
N THR A 115 -39.43 -9.60 -4.28
CA THR A 115 -40.54 -8.75 -4.75
C THR A 115 -40.09 -7.52 -5.52
N GLY A 116 -38.80 -7.19 -5.53
CA GLY A 116 -38.25 -5.99 -6.19
C GLY A 116 -37.96 -6.14 -7.68
N GLY A 117 -38.34 -7.25 -8.31
CA GLY A 117 -38.13 -7.47 -9.76
C GLY A 117 -36.67 -7.64 -10.18
N LEU A 118 -35.76 -7.90 -9.24
CA LEU A 118 -34.36 -8.19 -9.51
C LEU A 118 -34.19 -9.67 -9.85
N ARG A 119 -33.42 -9.95 -10.91
CA ARG A 119 -33.04 -11.32 -11.30
C ARG A 119 -31.53 -11.47 -11.31
N ARG A 120 -31.04 -12.71 -11.25
CA ARG A 120 -29.59 -12.96 -11.38
C ARG A 120 -29.09 -12.45 -12.72
N LYS A 121 -27.96 -11.73 -12.70
CA LYS A 121 -27.37 -11.12 -13.88
C LYS A 121 -26.67 -12.19 -14.73
N PRO A 122 -27.13 -12.48 -15.97
CA PRO A 122 -26.56 -13.56 -16.79
C PRO A 122 -25.06 -13.37 -17.07
N GLY A 123 -24.27 -14.43 -16.90
CA GLY A 123 -22.83 -14.39 -17.11
C GLY A 123 -22.03 -13.65 -16.01
N TRP A 124 -22.66 -13.29 -14.89
CA TRP A 124 -22.01 -12.74 -13.69
C TRP A 124 -22.03 -13.76 -12.54
N PRO A 125 -21.11 -13.66 -11.56
CA PRO A 125 -21.08 -14.59 -10.43
C PRO A 125 -22.35 -14.50 -9.56
N LEU A 126 -22.55 -15.51 -8.70
CA LEU A 126 -23.55 -15.45 -7.62
C LEU A 126 -23.37 -14.16 -6.80
N GLY A 127 -24.48 -13.60 -6.32
CA GLY A 127 -24.52 -12.33 -5.63
C GLY A 127 -24.63 -11.10 -6.53
N VAL A 128 -24.72 -11.27 -7.86
CA VAL A 128 -24.94 -10.15 -8.80
C VAL A 128 -26.30 -10.27 -9.45
N TYR A 129 -27.12 -9.23 -9.24
CA TYR A 129 -28.50 -9.13 -9.70
C TYR A 129 -28.68 -7.89 -10.57
N GLU A 130 -29.71 -7.91 -11.41
CA GLU A 130 -30.06 -6.78 -12.27
C GLU A 130 -31.57 -6.59 -12.38
N SER A 131 -31.95 -5.34 -12.65
CA SER A 131 -33.31 -4.93 -12.97
C SER A 131 -33.62 -5.08 -14.47
N ALA A 132 -34.71 -4.47 -14.94
CA ALA A 132 -34.96 -4.31 -16.36
C ALA A 132 -33.87 -3.43 -17.00
N ALA A 133 -33.47 -3.73 -18.25
CA ALA A 133 -32.33 -3.07 -18.90
C ALA A 133 -32.51 -1.54 -19.02
N TRP A 134 -33.75 -1.05 -19.16
CA TRP A 134 -34.07 0.37 -19.27
C TRP A 134 -33.87 1.16 -17.97
N LEU A 135 -33.77 0.50 -16.82
CA LEU A 135 -33.42 1.13 -15.54
C LEU A 135 -31.92 1.16 -15.29
N GLY A 136 -31.13 0.27 -15.92
CA GLY A 136 -29.67 0.23 -15.73
C GLY A 136 -29.20 -0.13 -14.31
N LEU A 137 -30.09 -0.54 -13.40
CA LEU A 137 -29.75 -0.90 -12.02
C LEU A 137 -29.23 -2.35 -11.92
N SER A 138 -28.09 -2.51 -11.24
CA SER A 138 -27.51 -3.77 -10.78
C SER A 138 -27.28 -3.73 -9.27
N LEU A 139 -27.53 -4.86 -8.59
CA LEU A 139 -27.34 -5.02 -7.15
C LEU A 139 -26.30 -6.10 -6.88
N ILE A 140 -25.32 -5.79 -6.04
CA ILE A 140 -24.32 -6.74 -5.53
C ILE A 140 -24.63 -7.05 -4.07
N VAL A 141 -24.92 -8.31 -3.79
CA VAL A 141 -25.12 -8.85 -2.44
C VAL A 141 -23.81 -9.49 -2.00
N VAL A 142 -22.99 -8.73 -1.26
CA VAL A 142 -21.63 -9.14 -0.88
C VAL A 142 -21.57 -10.50 -0.16
N PRO A 143 -22.50 -10.83 0.77
CA PRO A 143 -22.49 -12.15 1.43
C PRO A 143 -22.72 -13.35 0.51
N GLU A 144 -23.28 -13.14 -0.68
CA GLU A 144 -23.52 -14.20 -1.66
C GLU A 144 -22.38 -14.36 -2.66
N LEU A 145 -21.42 -13.42 -2.68
CA LEU A 145 -20.30 -13.48 -3.61
C LEU A 145 -19.45 -14.73 -3.33
N PRO A 146 -19.12 -15.54 -4.36
CA PRO A 146 -18.32 -16.75 -4.17
C PRO A 146 -16.93 -16.40 -3.66
N ARG A 147 -16.33 -17.26 -2.81
CA ARG A 147 -14.97 -17.08 -2.30
C ARG A 147 -13.94 -17.39 -3.38
N ARG A 148 -13.65 -16.38 -4.23
CA ARG A 148 -12.67 -16.45 -5.33
C ARG A 148 -11.83 -15.18 -5.34
N ARG A 149 -10.65 -15.24 -5.96
CA ARG A 149 -9.78 -14.07 -6.14
C ARG A 149 -10.49 -12.93 -6.88
N SER A 150 -11.29 -13.24 -7.90
CA SER A 150 -12.00 -12.24 -8.71
C SER A 150 -13.07 -11.44 -7.95
N THR A 151 -13.56 -11.92 -6.80
CA THR A 151 -14.55 -11.23 -5.96
C THR A 151 -13.94 -10.65 -4.68
N LEU A 152 -12.64 -10.87 -4.46
CA LEU A 152 -11.94 -10.59 -3.21
C LEU A 152 -12.14 -9.15 -2.75
N LEU A 153 -11.92 -8.18 -3.65
CA LEU A 153 -12.02 -6.76 -3.35
C LEU A 153 -13.40 -6.36 -2.81
N LEU A 154 -14.49 -6.86 -3.42
CA LEU A 154 -15.83 -6.57 -2.93
C LEU A 154 -16.17 -7.31 -1.63
N ARG A 155 -15.59 -8.49 -1.40
CA ARG A 155 -15.76 -9.21 -0.12
C ARG A 155 -15.03 -8.55 1.05
N LEU A 156 -14.05 -7.66 0.80
CA LEU A 156 -13.49 -6.77 1.84
C LEU A 156 -14.50 -5.74 2.34
N LEU A 157 -15.55 -5.45 1.56
CA LEU A 157 -16.74 -4.71 2.01
C LEU A 157 -17.76 -5.63 2.71
N GLY A 158 -17.38 -6.87 3.01
CA GLY A 158 -18.22 -7.80 3.73
C GLY A 158 -18.21 -7.55 5.24
N ARG A 159 -18.87 -8.45 5.97
CA ARG A 159 -18.95 -8.40 7.44
C ARG A 159 -18.83 -9.80 8.03
N GLY A 160 -18.30 -9.92 9.25
CA GLY A 160 -18.15 -11.20 9.95
C GLY A 160 -17.33 -12.22 9.14
N ARG A 161 -17.87 -13.42 8.93
CA ARG A 161 -17.20 -14.50 8.17
C ARG A 161 -16.80 -14.11 6.74
N VAL A 162 -17.56 -13.23 6.09
CA VAL A 162 -17.25 -12.79 4.72
C VAL A 162 -16.00 -11.92 4.71
N LEU A 163 -15.94 -10.94 5.62
CA LEU A 163 -14.76 -10.09 5.79
C LEU A 163 -13.56 -10.94 6.19
N GLN A 164 -13.67 -11.75 7.24
CA GLN A 164 -12.59 -12.62 7.71
C GLN A 164 -12.06 -13.56 6.61
N GLY A 165 -12.95 -14.14 5.81
CA GLY A 165 -12.56 -14.96 4.66
C GLY A 165 -11.80 -14.15 3.61
N ALA A 166 -12.26 -12.93 3.31
CA ALA A 166 -11.56 -12.02 2.40
C ALA A 166 -10.19 -11.59 2.95
N VAL A 167 -10.08 -11.35 4.25
CA VAL A 167 -8.80 -11.08 4.93
C VAL A 167 -7.83 -12.23 4.76
N SER A 168 -8.28 -13.44 5.06
CA SER A 168 -7.46 -14.63 4.94
C SER A 168 -7.07 -14.92 3.49
N ASP A 169 -7.94 -14.65 2.53
CA ASP A 169 -7.65 -14.81 1.11
C ASP A 169 -6.61 -13.79 0.64
N LEU A 170 -6.69 -12.55 1.13
CA LEU A 170 -5.73 -11.50 0.81
C LEU A 170 -4.35 -11.82 1.39
N ASP A 171 -4.27 -12.31 2.63
CA ASP A 171 -3.02 -12.77 3.28
C ASP A 171 -2.35 -13.91 2.50
N GLY A 172 -3.14 -14.75 1.83
CA GLY A 172 -2.63 -15.83 0.99
C GLY A 172 -2.10 -15.40 -0.39
N LEU A 173 -2.23 -14.13 -0.78
CA LEU A 173 -1.74 -13.63 -2.06
C LEU A 173 -0.28 -13.13 -1.96
N PRO A 174 0.52 -13.25 -3.04
CA PRO A 174 1.84 -12.61 -3.12
C PRO A 174 1.75 -11.10 -2.85
N LEU A 175 2.75 -10.53 -2.19
CA LEU A 175 2.74 -9.12 -1.78
C LEU A 175 2.61 -8.13 -2.96
N GLU A 176 3.02 -8.53 -4.16
CA GLU A 176 2.94 -7.75 -5.39
C GLU A 176 1.54 -7.82 -6.05
N ALA A 177 0.61 -8.58 -5.47
CA ALA A 177 -0.76 -8.68 -5.97
C ALA A 177 -1.46 -7.30 -5.89
N ILE A 178 -2.19 -6.95 -6.95
CA ILE A 178 -2.90 -5.66 -7.05
C ILE A 178 -3.95 -5.51 -5.94
N GLU A 179 -4.44 -6.64 -5.41
CA GLU A 179 -5.38 -6.63 -4.31
C GLU A 179 -4.80 -6.05 -3.02
N HIS A 180 -3.49 -6.20 -2.77
CA HIS A 180 -2.82 -5.54 -1.64
C HIS A 180 -2.71 -4.02 -1.87
N GLU A 181 -2.42 -3.59 -3.10
CA GLU A 181 -2.39 -2.17 -3.47
C GLU A 181 -3.75 -1.51 -3.24
N VAL A 182 -4.84 -2.15 -3.69
CA VAL A 182 -6.20 -1.63 -3.59
C VAL A 182 -6.73 -1.70 -2.16
N ALA A 183 -6.41 -2.77 -1.43
CA ALA A 183 -6.89 -2.95 -0.07
C ALA A 183 -6.15 -2.06 0.94
N ALA A 184 -4.98 -1.49 0.62
CA ALA A 184 -4.18 -0.72 1.57
C ALA A 184 -4.96 0.44 2.25
N GLY A 185 -5.73 1.22 1.48
CA GLY A 185 -6.55 2.31 2.02
C GLY A 185 -7.72 1.81 2.88
N ALA A 186 -8.43 0.79 2.41
CA ALA A 186 -9.50 0.13 3.15
C ALA A 186 -8.99 -0.47 4.48
N ILE A 187 -7.82 -1.12 4.45
CA ILE A 187 -7.18 -1.75 5.60
C ILE A 187 -6.70 -0.70 6.61
N GLY A 188 -6.14 0.42 6.15
CA GLY A 188 -5.74 1.53 7.02
C GLY A 188 -6.92 2.05 7.85
N LEU A 189 -8.06 2.27 7.19
CA LEU A 189 -9.29 2.72 7.85
C LEU A 189 -9.91 1.67 8.78
N ILE A 190 -9.91 0.39 8.36
CA ILE A 190 -10.37 -0.71 9.23
C ILE A 190 -9.50 -0.80 10.49
N THR A 191 -8.18 -0.68 10.33
CA THR A 191 -7.21 -0.74 11.42
C THR A 191 -7.38 0.44 12.37
N GLU A 192 -7.53 1.66 11.83
CA GLU A 192 -7.83 2.86 12.62
C GLU A 192 -9.05 2.63 13.52
N VAL A 193 -10.14 2.08 12.96
CA VAL A 193 -11.39 1.85 13.71
C VAL A 193 -11.24 0.79 14.77
N VAL A 194 -10.52 -0.29 14.47
CA VAL A 194 -10.31 -1.39 15.42
C VAL A 194 -9.46 -0.93 16.60
N LEU A 195 -8.41 -0.16 16.33
CA LEU A 195 -7.47 0.31 17.36
C LEU A 195 -8.04 1.45 18.21
N THR A 196 -8.86 2.33 17.61
CA THR A 196 -9.40 3.51 18.32
C THR A 196 -10.78 3.29 18.91
N ASN A 197 -11.60 2.38 18.36
CA ASN A 197 -12.93 2.10 18.89
C ASN A 197 -13.49 0.74 18.40
N PRO A 198 -13.10 -0.38 19.05
CA PRO A 198 -13.51 -1.72 18.63
C PRO A 198 -15.04 -1.97 18.66
N ALA A 199 -15.80 -1.13 19.39
CA ALA A 199 -17.25 -1.18 19.39
C ALA A 199 -17.91 -0.65 18.09
N ARG A 200 -17.17 0.09 17.23
CA ARG A 200 -17.71 0.64 15.97
C ARG A 200 -17.75 -0.32 14.79
N LEU A 201 -17.15 -1.51 14.89
CA LEU A 201 -17.32 -2.62 13.95
C LEU A 201 -18.42 -3.61 14.39
N ALA A 202 -19.17 -3.27 15.44
CA ALA A 202 -20.13 -4.15 16.09
C ALA A 202 -21.31 -4.49 15.18
N LEU A 203 -21.18 -5.63 14.50
CA LEU A 203 -22.32 -6.49 14.21
C LEU A 203 -22.96 -6.91 15.54
N SER A 204 -24.27 -7.06 15.53
CA SER A 204 -25.17 -7.24 16.67
C SER A 204 -25.01 -8.56 17.45
N SER A 205 -23.86 -9.24 17.41
CA SER A 205 -23.58 -10.43 18.20
C SER A 205 -22.14 -10.47 18.74
N LYS A 206 -21.96 -11.12 19.90
CA LYS A 206 -20.65 -11.30 20.57
C LYS A 206 -19.63 -11.98 19.64
N GLU A 207 -20.06 -12.99 18.89
CA GLU A 207 -19.25 -13.69 17.88
C GLU A 207 -18.82 -12.80 16.71
N GLY A 208 -19.69 -11.89 16.25
CA GLY A 208 -19.36 -10.98 15.14
C GLY A 208 -18.26 -9.97 15.50
N LYS A 209 -18.18 -9.59 16.79
CA LYS A 209 -17.12 -8.72 17.32
C LYS A 209 -15.77 -9.44 17.35
N ASP A 210 -15.74 -10.68 17.83
CA ASP A 210 -14.51 -11.47 17.93
C ASP A 210 -13.91 -11.80 16.56
N LEU A 211 -14.75 -12.14 15.58
CA LEU A 211 -14.28 -12.45 14.22
C LEU A 211 -13.71 -11.23 13.49
N ASN A 212 -14.33 -10.06 13.65
CA ASN A 212 -13.82 -8.81 13.08
C ASN A 212 -12.51 -8.37 13.77
N MET A 213 -12.41 -8.53 15.08
CA MET A 213 -11.18 -8.27 15.84
C MET A 213 -10.04 -9.21 15.42
N GLN A 214 -10.31 -10.51 15.25
CA GLN A 214 -9.31 -11.48 14.78
C GLN A 214 -8.83 -11.18 13.37
N ALA A 215 -9.73 -10.77 12.47
CA ALA A 215 -9.38 -10.38 11.11
C ALA A 215 -8.46 -9.15 11.11
N ALA A 216 -8.80 -8.13 11.88
CA ALA A 216 -7.97 -6.94 12.05
C ALA A 216 -6.61 -7.23 12.71
N LYS A 217 -6.59 -8.09 13.72
CA LYS A 217 -5.34 -8.55 14.35
C LYS A 217 -4.45 -9.30 13.36
N LYS A 218 -4.99 -10.24 12.59
CA LYS A 218 -4.24 -10.94 11.52
C LYS A 218 -3.64 -9.97 10.51
N TYR A 219 -4.31 -8.86 10.21
CA TYR A 219 -3.77 -7.83 9.33
C TYR A 219 -2.66 -7.00 9.96
N VAL A 220 -2.79 -6.60 11.22
CA VAL A 220 -1.70 -5.95 11.97
C VAL A 220 -0.49 -6.89 12.05
N ASP A 221 -0.72 -8.19 12.29
CA ASP A 221 0.31 -9.21 12.29
C ASP A 221 0.94 -9.43 10.90
N MET A 222 0.16 -9.30 9.81
CA MET A 222 0.67 -9.29 8.43
C MET A 222 1.58 -8.08 8.16
N MET A 223 1.21 -6.88 8.60
CA MET A 223 2.03 -5.67 8.47
C MET A 223 3.33 -5.78 9.28
N ASN A 224 3.23 -6.31 10.51
CA ASN A 224 4.38 -6.60 11.36
C ASN A 224 5.28 -7.69 10.75
N ARG A 225 4.71 -8.68 10.03
CA ARG A 225 5.48 -9.66 9.25
C ARG A 225 6.26 -8.99 8.11
N GLY A 226 5.70 -8.00 7.41
CA GLY A 226 6.43 -7.24 6.39
C GLY A 226 7.65 -6.49 6.97
N VAL A 227 7.51 -5.92 8.17
CA VAL A 227 8.63 -5.32 8.93
C VAL A 227 9.64 -6.38 9.40
N SER A 228 9.15 -7.50 9.91
CA SER A 228 9.96 -8.64 10.37
C SER A 228 10.74 -9.31 9.23
N GLU A 229 10.15 -9.43 8.04
CA GLU A 229 10.83 -9.92 6.84
C GLU A 229 11.89 -8.95 6.35
N GLY A 230 11.64 -7.64 6.45
CA GLY A 230 12.65 -6.61 6.25
C GLY A 230 13.84 -6.77 7.21
N MET A 231 13.56 -7.01 8.50
CA MET A 231 14.59 -7.31 9.51
C MET A 231 15.34 -8.61 9.21
N LYS A 232 14.66 -9.69 8.84
CA LYS A 232 15.29 -10.98 8.50
C LYS A 232 16.22 -10.85 7.29
N LYS A 233 15.80 -10.12 6.26
CA LYS A 233 16.63 -9.85 5.08
C LYS A 233 17.86 -9.01 5.44
N GLY A 234 17.69 -7.97 6.27
CA GLY A 234 18.80 -7.16 6.79
C GLY A 234 19.78 -7.96 7.65
N PHE A 235 19.27 -8.83 8.53
CA PHE A 235 20.07 -9.72 9.37
C PHE A 235 20.87 -10.73 8.54
N ALA A 236 20.24 -11.38 7.56
CA ALA A 236 20.90 -12.33 6.68
C ALA A 236 22.01 -11.67 5.84
N ALA A 237 21.76 -10.46 5.33
CA ALA A 237 22.75 -9.69 4.59
C ALA A 237 23.94 -9.27 5.48
N GLY A 238 23.67 -8.77 6.69
CA GLY A 238 24.68 -8.36 7.67
C GLY A 238 25.55 -9.53 8.16
N LEU A 239 24.94 -10.69 8.43
CA LEU A 239 25.65 -11.91 8.82
C LEU A 239 26.59 -12.38 7.70
N THR A 240 26.09 -12.39 6.46
CA THR A 240 26.89 -12.82 5.31
C THR A 240 28.11 -11.90 5.15
N LYS A 241 27.88 -10.58 5.14
CA LYS A 241 28.92 -9.56 4.99
C LYS A 241 29.98 -9.65 6.10
N GLY A 242 29.56 -9.67 7.36
CA GLY A 242 30.46 -9.75 8.52
C GLY A 242 31.31 -11.02 8.57
N VAL A 243 30.75 -12.18 8.19
CA VAL A 243 31.50 -13.44 8.11
C VAL A 243 32.53 -13.39 6.98
N THR A 244 32.19 -12.84 5.81
CA THR A 244 33.16 -12.67 4.73
C THR A 244 34.28 -11.72 5.11
N GLU A 245 33.95 -10.51 5.57
CA GLU A 245 34.91 -9.45 5.88
C GLU A 245 35.84 -9.84 7.04
N GLY A 246 35.29 -10.33 8.16
CA GLY A 246 36.09 -10.77 9.31
C GLY A 246 37.01 -11.96 9.00
N ARG A 247 36.58 -12.89 8.14
CA ARG A 247 37.43 -14.01 7.71
C ARG A 247 38.55 -13.57 6.77
N THR A 248 38.32 -12.58 5.91
CA THR A 248 39.38 -11.98 5.09
C THR A 248 40.36 -11.22 5.96
N GLN A 249 39.87 -10.31 6.80
CA GLN A 249 40.69 -9.41 7.61
C GLN A 249 41.54 -10.17 8.63
N GLY A 250 40.94 -11.07 9.41
CA GLY A 250 41.69 -11.91 10.37
C GLY A 250 42.71 -12.85 9.71
N ARG A 251 42.49 -13.24 8.44
CA ARG A 251 43.52 -13.99 7.68
C ARG A 251 44.66 -13.13 7.20
N THR A 252 44.42 -11.88 6.85
CA THR A 252 45.48 -10.95 6.47
C THR A 252 46.29 -10.54 7.69
N GLU A 253 45.63 -10.09 8.75
CA GLU A 253 46.25 -9.61 9.99
C GLU A 253 47.01 -10.73 10.71
N GLY A 254 46.37 -11.88 10.96
CA GLY A 254 47.04 -13.02 11.60
C GLY A 254 48.19 -13.61 10.76
N ARG A 255 48.18 -13.42 9.43
CA ARG A 255 49.31 -13.83 8.58
C ARG A 255 50.45 -12.83 8.62
N THR A 256 50.17 -11.53 8.76
CA THR A 256 51.19 -10.50 8.94
C THR A 256 51.84 -10.62 10.32
N GLU A 257 51.06 -10.72 11.39
CA GLU A 257 51.57 -10.84 12.77
C GLU A 257 52.30 -12.16 12.99
N GLY A 258 51.72 -13.29 12.59
CA GLY A 258 52.38 -14.59 12.71
C GLY A 258 53.65 -14.72 11.84
N ARG A 259 53.78 -13.91 10.78
CA ARG A 259 55.03 -13.84 9.99
C ARG A 259 56.09 -12.99 10.69
N THR A 260 55.69 -11.92 11.37
CA THR A 260 56.60 -11.07 12.15
C THR A 260 57.10 -11.75 13.42
N GLU A 261 56.24 -12.53 14.11
CA GLU A 261 56.63 -13.29 15.31
C GLU A 261 57.34 -14.60 14.99
N GLY A 262 56.87 -15.38 14.00
CA GLY A 262 57.52 -16.62 13.59
C GLY A 262 58.89 -16.45 12.91
N LEU A 263 59.31 -15.21 12.63
CA LEU A 263 60.69 -14.86 12.25
C LEU A 263 61.64 -14.83 13.45
N LYS A 264 61.12 -14.79 14.69
CA LYS A 264 61.91 -14.80 15.93
C LYS A 264 62.01 -16.19 16.57
N GLU A 265 60.96 -17.01 16.58
CA GLU A 265 60.99 -18.38 17.13
C GLU A 265 60.05 -19.33 16.31
N GLY A 266 60.54 -20.47 15.83
CA GLY A 266 59.69 -21.61 15.40
C GLY A 266 58.72 -21.40 14.21
N ARG A 267 59.21 -21.51 12.97
CA ARG A 267 58.49 -21.22 11.71
C ARG A 267 57.17 -21.99 11.43
N THR A 268 56.89 -23.07 12.15
CA THR A 268 55.70 -23.93 11.97
C THR A 268 54.64 -23.72 13.05
N GLU A 269 55.05 -23.66 14.31
CA GLU A 269 54.14 -23.58 15.47
C GLU A 269 53.49 -22.19 15.57
N GLY A 270 54.28 -21.11 15.46
CA GLY A 270 53.74 -19.74 15.43
C GLY A 270 52.85 -19.45 14.21
N ARG A 271 52.98 -20.22 13.12
CA ARG A 271 52.14 -20.08 11.93
C ARG A 271 50.79 -20.77 12.07
N THR A 272 50.74 -21.88 12.80
CA THR A 272 49.49 -22.55 13.15
C THR A 272 48.75 -21.78 14.23
N GLU A 273 49.45 -21.36 15.28
CA GLU A 273 48.88 -20.71 16.46
C GLU A 273 48.34 -19.31 16.13
N GLY A 274 49.14 -18.45 15.47
CA GLY A 274 48.69 -17.13 15.03
C GLY A 274 47.57 -17.18 13.96
N ARG A 275 47.47 -18.27 13.18
CA ARG A 275 46.35 -18.47 12.26
C ARG A 275 45.08 -18.89 13.00
N THR A 276 45.20 -19.72 14.04
CA THR A 276 44.05 -20.12 14.85
C THR A 276 43.54 -18.98 15.71
N GLU A 277 44.42 -18.22 16.37
CA GLU A 277 44.03 -17.06 17.17
C GLU A 277 43.51 -15.92 16.31
N GLY A 278 44.22 -15.52 15.24
CA GLY A 278 43.77 -14.45 14.35
C GLY A 278 42.44 -14.76 13.63
N LEU A 279 42.16 -16.04 13.34
CA LEU A 279 40.85 -16.44 12.82
C LEU A 279 39.76 -16.35 13.91
N LYS A 280 40.08 -16.73 15.14
CA LYS A 280 39.13 -16.73 16.27
C LYS A 280 38.79 -15.31 16.70
N GLU A 281 39.78 -14.42 16.80
CA GLU A 281 39.60 -13.00 17.07
C GLU A 281 38.96 -12.28 15.88
N GLY A 282 39.48 -12.44 14.67
CA GLY A 282 38.90 -11.80 13.48
C GLY A 282 37.46 -12.24 13.19
N LEU A 283 37.08 -13.49 13.50
CA LEU A 283 35.68 -13.93 13.42
C LEU A 283 34.84 -13.32 14.54
N LYS A 284 35.36 -13.22 15.76
CA LYS A 284 34.65 -12.64 16.91
C LYS A 284 34.42 -11.15 16.72
N GLU A 285 35.42 -10.41 16.29
CA GLU A 285 35.32 -8.98 15.98
C GLU A 285 34.49 -8.75 14.71
N GLY A 286 34.76 -9.47 13.61
CA GLY A 286 33.99 -9.33 12.38
C GLY A 286 32.52 -9.71 12.52
N LEU A 287 32.17 -10.68 13.37
CA LEU A 287 30.78 -10.98 13.69
C LEU A 287 30.15 -9.90 14.56
N LYS A 288 30.88 -9.37 15.55
CA LYS A 288 30.37 -8.32 16.45
C LYS A 288 30.15 -7.00 15.68
N GLU A 289 31.12 -6.59 14.86
CA GLU A 289 31.01 -5.41 14.01
C GLU A 289 30.01 -5.63 12.89
N GLY A 290 30.09 -6.74 12.15
CA GLY A 290 29.16 -7.05 11.06
C GLY A 290 27.71 -7.19 11.51
N LEU A 291 27.45 -7.71 12.73
CA LEU A 291 26.10 -7.74 13.31
C LEU A 291 25.65 -6.35 13.75
N LYS A 292 26.52 -5.56 14.38
CA LYS A 292 26.20 -4.21 14.84
C LYS A 292 25.96 -3.27 13.66
N GLU A 293 26.80 -3.30 12.65
CA GLU A 293 26.64 -2.55 11.41
C GLU A 293 25.47 -3.07 10.60
N GLY A 294 25.34 -4.38 10.40
CA GLY A 294 24.24 -4.98 9.64
C GLY A 294 22.87 -4.72 10.28
N LEU A 295 22.76 -4.73 11.61
CA LEU A 295 21.54 -4.36 12.32
C LEU A 295 21.26 -2.86 12.20
N LYS A 296 22.30 -2.02 12.32
CA LYS A 296 22.16 -0.55 12.21
C LYS A 296 21.78 -0.14 10.79
N GLU A 297 22.43 -0.68 9.76
CA GLU A 297 22.10 -0.48 8.36
C GLU A 297 20.74 -1.07 8.02
N GLY A 298 20.44 -2.31 8.46
CA GLY A 298 19.15 -2.94 8.25
C GLY A 298 17.99 -2.18 8.88
N LEU A 299 18.18 -1.63 10.09
CA LEU A 299 17.20 -0.77 10.76
C LEU A 299 17.05 0.55 10.02
N LYS A 300 18.16 1.19 9.62
CA LYS A 300 18.14 2.45 8.88
C LYS A 300 17.47 2.29 7.51
N GLU A 301 17.78 1.22 6.80
CA GLU A 301 17.23 0.92 5.48
C GLU A 301 15.77 0.47 5.57
N GLY A 302 15.44 -0.34 6.57
CA GLY A 302 14.06 -0.74 6.87
C GLY A 302 13.18 0.44 7.26
N LEU A 303 13.69 1.35 8.10
CA LEU A 303 13.01 2.59 8.46
C LEU A 303 12.83 3.48 7.22
N LYS A 304 13.87 3.64 6.41
CA LYS A 304 13.83 4.41 5.17
C LYS A 304 12.79 3.87 4.19
N GLU A 305 12.79 2.57 3.94
CA GLU A 305 11.84 1.93 3.03
C GLU A 305 10.41 1.96 3.60
N GLY A 306 10.28 1.79 4.92
CA GLY A 306 9.02 1.98 5.65
C GLY A 306 8.48 3.40 5.50
N LEU A 307 9.31 4.43 5.68
CA LEU A 307 8.94 5.84 5.52
C LEU A 307 8.56 6.18 4.08
N LYS A 308 9.29 5.66 3.07
CA LYS A 308 8.93 5.82 1.65
C LYS A 308 7.55 5.24 1.37
N LYS A 309 7.30 4.02 1.84
CA LYS A 309 6.00 3.36 1.67
C LYS A 309 4.89 4.11 2.41
N ALA A 310 5.14 4.53 3.65
CA ALA A 310 4.19 5.31 4.45
C ALA A 310 3.85 6.64 3.77
N LEU A 311 4.84 7.37 3.27
CA LEU A 311 4.66 8.63 2.57
C LEU A 311 3.87 8.45 1.28
N VAL A 312 4.24 7.49 0.43
CA VAL A 312 3.49 7.20 -0.79
C VAL A 312 2.06 6.77 -0.47
N THR A 313 1.85 5.99 0.59
CA THR A 313 0.52 5.57 1.03
C THR A 313 -0.31 6.75 1.52
N ALA A 314 0.26 7.64 2.34
CA ALA A 314 -0.41 8.84 2.84
C ALA A 314 -0.79 9.80 1.70
N LEU A 315 0.14 10.03 0.75
CA LEU A 315 -0.12 10.84 -0.44
C LEU A 315 -1.21 10.22 -1.32
N ARG A 316 -1.22 8.89 -1.46
CA ARG A 316 -2.26 8.19 -2.21
C ARG A 316 -3.62 8.23 -1.52
N ALA A 317 -3.64 8.11 -0.20
CA ALA A 317 -4.86 8.19 0.59
C ALA A 317 -5.49 9.59 0.56
N ARG A 318 -4.69 10.66 0.63
CA ARG A 318 -5.24 12.04 0.60
C ARG A 318 -5.48 12.58 -0.80
N PHE A 319 -4.62 12.23 -1.76
CA PHE A 319 -4.59 12.88 -3.08
C PHE A 319 -4.76 11.90 -4.25
N GLY A 320 -5.05 10.62 -4.00
CA GLY A 320 -5.24 9.64 -5.07
C GLY A 320 -3.94 9.36 -5.83
N SER A 321 -3.90 9.61 -7.15
CA SER A 321 -2.68 9.29 -7.93
C SER A 321 -1.51 10.21 -7.56
N VAL A 322 -0.36 9.62 -7.22
CA VAL A 322 0.89 10.36 -6.99
C VAL A 322 1.65 10.43 -8.32
N PRO A 323 2.02 11.63 -8.81
CA PRO A 323 2.78 11.77 -10.06
C PRO A 323 4.04 10.91 -10.07
N ARG A 324 4.37 10.31 -11.22
CA ARG A 324 5.59 9.48 -11.35
C ARG A 324 6.86 10.24 -10.97
N THR A 325 6.89 11.55 -11.23
CA THR A 325 7.99 12.44 -10.84
C THR A 325 8.15 12.48 -9.32
N VAL A 326 7.06 12.64 -8.58
CA VAL A 326 7.06 12.64 -7.10
C VAL A 326 7.41 11.25 -6.55
N GLN A 327 6.89 10.17 -7.15
CA GLN A 327 7.27 8.81 -6.75
C GLN A 327 8.76 8.53 -6.98
N ALA A 328 9.32 9.01 -8.11
CA ALA A 328 10.74 8.88 -8.41
C ALA A 328 11.60 9.66 -7.41
N VAL A 329 11.18 10.86 -7.03
CA VAL A 329 11.84 11.64 -5.97
C VAL A 329 11.82 10.88 -4.64
N ILE A 330 10.66 10.43 -4.17
CA ILE A 330 10.55 9.69 -2.89
C ILE A 330 11.40 8.41 -2.93
N LYS A 331 11.40 7.70 -4.06
CA LYS A 331 12.22 6.50 -4.24
C LYS A 331 13.72 6.83 -4.20
N ALA A 332 14.13 7.95 -4.79
CA ALA A 332 15.52 8.39 -4.82
C ALA A 332 16.02 8.99 -3.51
N THR A 333 15.13 9.53 -2.66
CA THR A 333 15.51 10.15 -1.39
C THR A 333 16.08 9.12 -0.43
N SER A 334 17.28 9.40 0.09
CA SER A 334 17.93 8.60 1.12
C SER A 334 17.81 9.19 2.53
N ASP A 335 17.45 10.46 2.63
CA ASP A 335 17.33 11.22 3.88
C ASP A 335 16.00 10.91 4.59
N THR A 336 16.10 10.31 5.78
CA THR A 336 14.94 9.92 6.60
C THR A 336 14.23 11.10 7.22
N ASP A 337 14.94 12.17 7.59
CA ASP A 337 14.33 13.35 8.22
C ASP A 337 13.52 14.12 7.18
N GLN A 338 14.04 14.19 5.96
CA GLN A 338 13.30 14.74 4.82
C GLN A 338 12.03 13.92 4.50
N LEU A 339 12.10 12.58 4.57
CA LEU A 339 10.93 11.72 4.38
C LEU A 339 9.89 11.90 5.49
N ILE A 340 10.32 12.06 6.75
CA ILE A 340 9.44 12.35 7.90
C ILE A 340 8.79 13.73 7.74
N ALA A 341 9.56 14.74 7.34
CA ALA A 341 9.04 16.09 7.10
C ALA A 341 7.98 16.07 5.99
N TRP A 342 8.26 15.43 4.86
CA TRP A 342 7.28 15.27 3.79
C TRP A 342 6.05 14.48 4.23
N LEU A 343 6.21 13.47 5.09
CA LEU A 343 5.08 12.72 5.65
C LEU A 343 4.21 13.60 6.54
N ALA A 344 4.82 14.42 7.41
CA ALA A 344 4.09 15.37 8.24
C ALA A 344 3.33 16.41 7.38
N THR A 345 4.00 16.99 6.37
CA THR A 345 3.38 17.93 5.42
C THR A 345 2.27 17.25 4.62
N ALA A 346 2.48 16.00 4.22
CA ALA A 346 1.49 15.21 3.50
C ALA A 346 0.22 14.93 4.33
N VAL A 347 0.22 15.12 5.65
CA VAL A 347 -0.97 14.93 6.50
C VAL A 347 -1.75 16.24 6.69
N SER A 348 -1.08 17.40 6.68
CA SER A 348 -1.68 18.68 7.06
C SER A 348 -1.87 19.68 5.92
N ALA A 349 -1.09 19.61 4.85
CA ALA A 349 -1.09 20.61 3.79
C ALA A 349 -1.95 20.22 2.57
N GLU A 350 -2.23 21.21 1.72
CA GLU A 350 -2.95 21.03 0.45
C GLU A 350 -2.11 20.32 -0.60
N ARG A 351 -2.77 19.70 -1.58
CA ARG A 351 -2.12 18.85 -2.59
C ARG A 351 -0.97 19.57 -3.30
N GLU A 352 -1.21 20.80 -3.74
CA GLU A 352 -0.29 21.55 -4.60
C GLU A 352 0.98 21.93 -3.85
N ASP A 353 0.85 22.31 -2.58
CA ASP A 353 1.95 22.62 -1.67
C ASP A 353 2.79 21.37 -1.38
N VAL A 354 2.13 20.23 -1.11
CA VAL A 354 2.82 18.98 -0.84
C VAL A 354 3.64 18.52 -2.05
N MET A 355 3.05 18.54 -3.24
CA MET A 355 3.70 18.07 -4.46
C MET A 355 4.84 18.99 -4.88
N SER A 356 4.66 20.31 -4.78
CA SER A 356 5.69 21.30 -5.10
C SER A 356 6.86 21.24 -4.11
N THR A 357 6.58 21.09 -2.80
CA THR A 357 7.60 20.93 -1.75
C THR A 357 8.49 19.72 -2.02
N ILE A 358 7.89 18.55 -2.32
CA ILE A 358 8.67 17.33 -2.60
C ILE A 358 9.56 17.51 -3.83
N GLN A 359 9.04 18.13 -4.90
CA GLN A 359 9.80 18.35 -6.12
C GLN A 359 10.91 19.41 -5.97
N GLN A 360 10.66 20.50 -5.24
CA GLN A 360 11.65 21.54 -4.99
C GLN A 360 12.79 21.04 -4.12
N SER A 361 12.49 20.35 -3.02
CA SER A 361 13.50 19.72 -2.16
C SER A 361 14.43 18.79 -2.95
N ALA A 362 13.92 18.07 -3.95
CA ALA A 362 14.75 17.23 -4.82
C ALA A 362 15.69 18.02 -5.73
N ARG A 363 15.22 19.14 -6.30
CA ARG A 363 16.03 20.02 -7.16
C ARG A 363 17.14 20.69 -6.36
N SER A 364 16.84 21.12 -5.14
CA SER A 364 17.79 21.73 -4.20
C SER A 364 18.88 20.73 -3.76
N ALA A 365 18.52 19.46 -3.56
CA ALA A 365 19.48 18.42 -3.22
C ALA A 365 20.42 18.09 -4.40
N GLN A 366 19.90 18.02 -5.63
CA GLN A 366 20.70 17.77 -6.84
C GLN A 366 21.68 18.93 -7.16
N SER A 367 21.27 20.18 -6.97
CA SER A 367 22.13 21.34 -7.18
C SER A 367 23.25 21.42 -6.15
N ALA A 368 22.95 21.13 -4.87
CA ALA A 368 23.94 21.08 -3.80
C ALA A 368 24.98 19.97 -4.02
N GLN A 369 24.56 18.80 -4.50
CA GLN A 369 25.46 17.68 -4.78
C GLN A 369 26.36 17.93 -6.00
N SER A 370 25.83 18.60 -7.03
CA SER A 370 26.61 19.04 -8.21
C SER A 370 27.65 20.11 -7.84
N ALA A 371 27.28 21.07 -6.99
CA ALA A 371 28.19 22.10 -6.50
C ALA A 371 29.34 21.52 -5.66
N ARG A 372 29.06 20.57 -4.75
CA ARG A 372 30.10 19.87 -3.96
C ARG A 372 31.06 19.06 -4.83
N SER A 373 30.54 18.40 -5.87
CA SER A 373 31.36 17.63 -6.82
C SER A 373 32.29 18.53 -7.63
N ALA A 374 31.79 19.68 -8.09
CA ALA A 374 32.60 20.69 -8.79
C ALA A 374 33.67 21.32 -7.90
N GLN A 375 33.37 21.53 -6.61
CA GLN A 375 34.30 22.10 -5.64
C GLN A 375 35.41 21.11 -5.26
N SER A 376 35.09 19.82 -5.10
CA SER A 376 36.06 18.73 -4.89
C SER A 376 36.97 18.49 -6.09
N ALA A 377 36.47 18.68 -7.32
CA ALA A 377 37.28 18.57 -8.53
C ALA A 377 38.28 19.73 -8.66
N ARG A 378 37.88 20.95 -8.26
CA ARG A 378 38.77 22.12 -8.26
C ARG A 378 39.88 22.02 -7.22
N SER A 379 39.61 21.55 -6.00
CA SER A 379 40.64 21.37 -4.98
C SER A 379 41.65 20.27 -5.32
N ALA A 380 41.24 19.21 -6.03
CA ALA A 380 42.16 18.17 -6.51
C ALA A 380 43.14 18.66 -7.60
N THR A 381 42.77 19.67 -8.39
CA THR A 381 43.65 20.23 -9.44
C THR A 381 44.69 21.24 -8.94
N HIS A 382 44.48 21.87 -7.79
CA HIS A 382 45.40 22.88 -7.23
C HIS A 382 46.42 22.32 -6.22
N GLY A 383 46.36 21.01 -5.91
CA GLY A 383 47.21 20.36 -4.89
C GLY A 383 48.46 19.66 -5.40
N ARG A 384 48.90 19.86 -6.65
CA ARG A 384 50.18 19.31 -7.12
C ARG A 384 51.33 20.24 -6.69
N PRO A 385 52.24 19.83 -5.79
CA PRO A 385 53.41 20.63 -5.48
C PRO A 385 54.34 20.63 -6.69
N VAL A 386 54.64 21.83 -7.20
CA VAL A 386 55.72 22.02 -8.17
C VAL A 386 57.02 21.79 -7.41
N SER A 387 57.57 20.58 -7.47
CA SER A 387 58.95 20.31 -7.05
C SER A 387 59.89 21.04 -8.00
N ALA A 388 60.34 22.22 -7.61
CA ALA A 388 61.36 22.97 -8.32
C ALA A 388 62.71 22.25 -8.12
N SER A 389 63.17 21.57 -9.17
CA SER A 389 64.56 21.15 -9.32
C SER A 389 65.40 22.35 -9.78
N ARG A 390 66.37 22.77 -8.95
CA ARG A 390 67.57 23.46 -9.39
C ARG A 390 68.76 22.88 -8.65
#